data_AF-A0A838SJ36-F1
#
_entry.id   AF-A0A838SJ36-F1
#
_cell.length_a   1.000
_cell.length_b   1.000
_cell.length_c   1.000
_cell.angle_alpha   90.00
_cell.angle_beta   90.00
_cell.angle_gamma   90.00
#
_symmetry.space_group_name_H-M   'P 1'
#
loop_
_entity.id
_entity.type
_entity.pdbx_description
1 polymer ?
#
loop_
_entity_poly.entity_id
_entity_poly.type
_entity_poly.pdbx_seq_one_letter_code
_entity_poly.pdbx_strand_id
1 'polypeptide(L)'
;ARVLWLGVGGDREALVRLAAGCAAAARRTGVSVEERRYRPHLTILRASQPADLHHLVERLRPFAGVEWRVDGIRLVRSHLGPAPAYETVGSWPLRVVEAPSG
;
A
#
# COMPACT_ATOMS: atom_id res chain seq x y z
N ALA A 1 7.50 16.20 10.80
CA ALA A 1 7.39 15.09 9.81
C ALA A 1 6.78 15.61 8.50
N ARG A 2 6.92 14.87 7.39
CA ARG A 2 6.33 15.24 6.07
C ARG A 2 5.18 14.34 5.62
N VAL A 3 5.04 13.16 6.21
CA VAL A 3 4.02 12.17 5.85
C VAL A 3 3.42 11.61 7.13
N LEU A 4 2.09 11.50 7.18
CA LEU A 4 1.32 10.78 8.19
C LEU A 4 0.63 9.60 7.51
N TRP A 5 0.70 8.43 8.15
CA TRP A 5 0.16 7.20 7.61
C TRP A 5 -0.44 6.32 8.72
N LEU A 6 -1.40 5.49 8.34
CA LEU A 6 -1.94 4.41 9.18
C LEU A 6 -1.31 3.09 8.78
N GLY A 7 -0.93 2.28 9.76
CA GLY A 7 -0.47 0.92 9.50
C GLY A 7 -1.60 0.03 9.00
N VAL A 8 -1.28 -0.97 8.19
CA VAL A 8 -2.25 -2.01 7.79
C VAL A 8 -2.05 -3.25 8.66
N GLY A 9 -3.14 -3.68 9.30
CA GLY A 9 -3.22 -4.91 10.10
C GLY A 9 -3.51 -6.16 9.26
N GLY A 10 -4.09 -7.19 9.89
CA GLY A 10 -4.45 -8.45 9.24
C GLY A 10 -3.26 -9.33 8.87
N ASP A 11 -3.38 -10.10 7.79
CA ASP A 11 -2.33 -10.98 7.28
C ASP A 11 -1.24 -10.17 6.54
N ARG A 12 -0.34 -9.58 7.34
CA ARG A 12 0.79 -8.79 6.85
C ARG A 12 1.80 -9.64 6.10
N GLU A 13 1.91 -10.94 6.38
CA GLU A 13 2.83 -11.81 5.66
C GLU A 13 2.34 -12.07 4.24
N ALA A 14 1.05 -12.33 4.05
CA ALA A 14 0.45 -12.42 2.72
C ALA A 14 0.63 -11.12 1.93
N LEU A 15 0.46 -9.96 2.57
CA LEU A 15 0.72 -8.67 1.90
C LEU A 15 2.19 -8.50 1.51
N VAL A 16 3.14 -8.93 2.35
CA VAL A 16 4.57 -8.91 2.01
C VAL A 16 4.88 -9.84 0.84
N ARG A 17 4.31 -11.06 0.83
CA ARG A 17 4.46 -12.01 -0.29
C ARG A 17 3.86 -11.45 -1.59
N LEU A 18 2.68 -10.83 -1.52
CA LEU A 18 2.04 -10.18 -2.65
C LEU A 18 2.90 -9.05 -3.21
N ALA A 19 3.42 -8.17 -2.35
CA ALA A 19 4.30 -7.08 -2.75
C ALA A 19 5.59 -7.59 -3.42
N ALA A 20 6.19 -8.65 -2.88
CA ALA A 20 7.37 -9.30 -3.47
C ALA A 20 7.06 -9.89 -4.86
N GLY A 21 5.89 -10.54 -5.02
CA GLY A 21 5.42 -11.05 -6.31
C GLY A 21 5.25 -9.95 -7.36
N CYS A 22 4.65 -8.82 -6.98
CA CYS A 22 4.53 -7.64 -7.85
C CYS A 22 5.90 -7.08 -8.25
N ALA A 23 6.84 -6.96 -7.30
CA ALA A 23 8.20 -6.49 -7.58
C ALA A 23 8.94 -7.43 -8.54
N ALA A 24 8.82 -8.74 -8.34
CA ALA A 24 9.40 -9.73 -9.24
C ALA A 24 8.79 -9.65 -10.66
N ALA A 25 7.49 -9.44 -10.77
CA ALA A 25 6.82 -9.25 -12.07
C ALA A 25 7.33 -8.01 -12.81
N ALA A 26 7.45 -6.87 -12.12
CA ALA A 26 7.99 -5.64 -12.70
C ALA A 26 9.45 -5.79 -13.15
N ARG A 27 10.29 -6.46 -12.35
CA ARG A 27 11.69 -6.71 -12.73
C ARG A 27 11.82 -7.56 -14.00
N ARG A 28 10.94 -8.55 -14.20
CA ARG A 28 10.90 -9.37 -15.43
C ARG A 28 10.58 -8.55 -16.69
N THR A 29 9.97 -7.39 -16.55
CA THR A 29 9.71 -6.47 -17.67
C THR A 29 10.77 -5.38 -17.81
N GLY A 30 11.90 -5.49 -17.08
CA GLY A 30 12.98 -4.49 -17.10
C GLY A 30 12.71 -3.23 -16.27
N VAL A 31 11.62 -3.19 -15.50
CA VAL A 31 11.31 -2.05 -14.62
C VAL A 31 12.08 -2.20 -13.31
N SER A 32 12.88 -1.20 -12.96
CA SER A 32 13.56 -1.16 -11.67
C SER A 32 12.55 -0.91 -10.54
N VAL A 33 12.71 -1.66 -9.45
CA VAL A 33 11.87 -1.53 -8.25
C VAL A 33 12.79 -1.28 -7.08
N GLU A 34 12.46 -0.27 -6.26
CA GLU A 34 13.23 0.11 -5.08
C GLU A 34 13.44 -1.08 -4.13
N GLU A 35 14.70 -1.30 -3.74
CA GLU A 35 15.08 -2.34 -2.78
C GLU A 35 14.93 -1.82 -1.35
N ARG A 36 13.67 -1.77 -0.89
CA ARG A 36 13.36 -1.45 0.50
C ARG A 36 12.43 -2.48 1.12
N ARG A 37 12.54 -2.64 2.44
CA ARG A 37 11.56 -3.43 3.20
C ARG A 37 10.16 -2.86 2.98
N TYR A 38 9.25 -3.68 2.49
CA TYR A 38 7.86 -3.31 2.36
C TYR A 38 7.23 -3.09 3.74
N ARG A 39 6.65 -1.90 3.94
CA ARG A 39 5.89 -1.52 5.14
C ARG A 39 4.48 -1.11 4.67
N PRO A 40 3.48 -2.00 4.76
CA PRO A 40 2.14 -1.67 4.27
C PRO A 40 1.54 -0.56 5.12
N HIS A 41 1.09 0.51 4.46
CA HIS A 41 0.53 1.68 5.11
C HIS A 41 -0.44 2.40 4.17
N LEU A 42 -1.38 3.14 4.76
CA LEU A 42 -2.23 4.10 4.05
C LEU A 42 -1.75 5.50 4.36
N THR A 43 -1.25 6.23 3.35
CA THR A 43 -0.91 7.65 3.52
C THR A 43 -2.20 8.45 3.67
N ILE A 44 -2.34 9.20 4.77
CA ILE A 44 -3.51 10.04 5.05
C ILE A 44 -3.20 11.51 4.78
N LEU A 45 -1.95 11.93 5.03
CA LEU A 45 -1.53 13.31 4.85
C LEU A 45 -0.10 13.36 4.34
N ARG A 46 0.14 14.30 3.41
CA ARG A 46 1.46 14.69 2.95
C ARG A 46 1.59 16.21 3.07
N ALA A 47 2.55 16.67 3.86
CA ALA A 47 2.82 18.09 4.04
C ALA A 47 3.87 18.58 3.03
N SER A 48 3.67 19.80 2.52
CA SER A 48 4.60 20.47 1.59
C SER A 48 5.92 20.86 2.29
N GLN A 49 5.85 21.19 3.58
CA GLN A 49 6.98 21.44 4.47
C GLN A 49 6.90 20.56 5.73
N PRO A 50 8.00 20.34 6.45
CA PRO A 50 7.96 19.65 7.73
C PRO A 50 6.98 20.34 8.69
N ALA A 51 6.05 19.57 9.28
CA ALA A 51 5.09 20.04 10.27
C ALA A 51 5.15 19.18 11.53
N ASP A 52 4.77 19.76 12.68
CA ASP A 52 4.46 18.97 13.87
C ASP A 52 3.10 18.30 13.68
N LEU A 53 3.11 16.96 13.72
CA LEU A 53 1.93 16.13 13.53
C LEU A 53 1.59 15.33 14.80
N HIS A 54 2.27 15.57 15.92
CA HIS A 54 2.15 14.77 17.13
C HIS A 54 0.70 14.69 17.64
N HIS A 55 0.01 15.83 17.70
CA HIS A 55 -1.40 15.87 18.09
C HIS A 55 -2.32 15.01 17.20
N LEU A 56 -2.06 14.97 15.87
CA LEU A 56 -2.83 14.11 14.96
C LEU A 56 -2.52 12.64 15.19
N VAL A 57 -1.26 12.30 15.47
CA VAL A 57 -0.87 10.93 15.84
C VAL A 57 -1.61 10.49 17.10
N GLU A 58 -1.58 11.27 18.17
CA GLU A 58 -2.26 10.93 19.43
C GLU A 58 -3.78 10.75 19.24
N ARG A 59 -4.42 11.64 18.46
CA ARG A 59 -5.85 11.51 18.15
C ARG A 59 -6.20 10.28 17.31
N LEU A 60 -5.29 9.83 16.45
CA LEU A 60 -5.50 8.67 15.58
C LEU A 60 -4.99 7.36 16.20
N ARG A 61 -4.27 7.39 17.33
CA ARG A 61 -3.81 6.16 18.00
C ARG A 61 -4.91 5.13 18.28
N PRO A 62 -6.11 5.50 18.79
CA PRO A 62 -7.16 4.53 19.06
C PRO A 62 -7.95 4.13 17.80
N PHE A 63 -7.69 4.77 16.66
CA PHE A 63 -8.41 4.48 15.44
C PHE A 63 -8.09 3.06 14.93
N ALA A 64 -9.12 2.24 14.84
CA ALA A 64 -9.10 0.99 14.08
C ALA A 64 -10.00 1.15 12.86
N GLY A 65 -9.48 0.80 11.68
CA GLY A 65 -10.27 0.76 10.45
C GLY A 65 -11.26 -0.42 10.46
N VAL A 66 -12.07 -0.48 9.41
CA VAL A 66 -12.90 -1.65 9.12
C VAL A 66 -12.00 -2.76 8.58
N GLU A 67 -12.33 -4.03 8.80
CA GLU A 67 -11.65 -5.14 8.13
C GLU A 67 -12.23 -5.32 6.71
N TRP A 68 -11.36 -5.58 5.74
CA TRP A 68 -11.79 -5.88 4.38
C TRP A 68 -10.93 -6.99 3.79
N ARG A 69 -11.53 -7.72 2.83
CA ARG A 69 -10.80 -8.67 2.01
C ARG A 69 -10.18 -7.94 0.82
N VAL A 70 -8.88 -8.15 0.60
CA VAL A 70 -8.24 -7.73 -0.65
C VAL A 70 -8.69 -8.65 -1.77
N ASP A 71 -9.37 -8.11 -2.77
CA ASP A 71 -9.97 -8.85 -3.89
C ASP A 71 -9.10 -8.89 -5.15
N GLY A 72 -8.08 -8.03 -5.23
CA GLY A 72 -7.29 -7.84 -6.43
C GLY A 72 -6.13 -6.86 -6.26
N ILE A 73 -5.27 -6.84 -7.26
CA ILE A 73 -4.24 -5.81 -7.45
C ILE A 73 -4.52 -5.01 -8.72
N ARG A 74 -4.13 -3.74 -8.71
CA ARG A 74 -4.26 -2.84 -9.86
C ARG A 74 -2.89 -2.28 -10.24
N LEU A 75 -2.60 -2.25 -11.53
CA LEU A 75 -1.48 -1.47 -12.07
C LEU A 75 -2.00 -0.07 -12.38
N VAL A 76 -1.34 0.93 -11.81
CA VAL A 76 -1.78 2.32 -11.85
C VAL A 76 -0.73 3.20 -12.52
N ARG A 77 -1.15 4.03 -13.47
CA ARG A 77 -0.36 5.14 -14.00
C ARG A 77 -0.66 6.40 -13.18
N SER A 78 0.39 7.04 -12.70
CA SER A 78 0.27 8.34 -12.00
C SER A 78 0.38 9.47 -13.00
N HIS A 79 -0.61 10.36 -13.02
CA HIS A 79 -0.57 11.63 -13.75
C HIS A 79 -0.12 12.72 -12.77
N LEU A 80 1.09 13.24 -12.96
CA LEU A 80 1.71 14.20 -12.05
C LEU A 80 1.25 15.64 -12.37
N GLY A 81 1.16 16.47 -11.34
CA GLY A 81 0.78 17.88 -11.47
C GLY A 81 0.29 18.45 -10.14
N PRO A 82 -0.25 19.69 -10.15
CA PRO A 82 -0.82 20.33 -8.96
C PRO A 82 -1.97 19.51 -8.33
N ALA A 83 -2.72 18.78 -9.16
CA ALA A 83 -3.74 17.83 -8.76
C ALA A 83 -3.38 16.44 -9.31
N PRO A 84 -2.62 15.62 -8.56
CA PRO A 84 -2.22 14.30 -9.04
C PRO A 84 -3.45 13.39 -9.21
N ALA A 85 -3.46 12.62 -10.30
CA ALA A 85 -4.51 11.68 -10.61
C ALA A 85 -3.95 10.27 -10.86
N TYR A 86 -4.79 9.26 -10.65
CA TYR A 86 -4.42 7.85 -10.80
C TYR A 86 -5.33 7.19 -11.84
N GLU A 87 -4.73 6.57 -12.85
CA GLU A 87 -5.42 5.83 -13.89
C GLU A 87 -5.10 4.33 -13.73
N THR A 88 -6.13 3.48 -13.64
CA THR A 88 -5.93 2.03 -13.65
C THR A 88 -5.70 1.56 -15.08
N VAL A 89 -4.54 0.97 -15.34
CA VAL A 89 -4.15 0.44 -16.67
C VAL A 89 -4.15 -1.08 -16.73
N GLY A 90 -4.41 -1.75 -15.60
CA GLY A 90 -4.58 -3.20 -15.52
C GLY A 90 -5.12 -3.62 -14.15
N SER A 91 -5.84 -4.73 -14.09
CA SER A 91 -6.42 -5.28 -12.85
C SER A 91 -6.38 -6.80 -12.86
N TRP A 92 -6.02 -7.39 -11.73
CA TRP A 92 -5.95 -8.85 -11.56
C TRP A 92 -6.62 -9.23 -10.24
N PRO A 93 -7.63 -10.12 -10.27
CA PRO A 93 -8.26 -10.61 -9.04
C PRO A 93 -7.29 -11.52 -8.27
N LEU A 94 -7.34 -11.45 -6.94
CA LEU A 94 -6.69 -12.42 -6.07
C LEU A 94 -7.67 -13.56 -5.81
N ARG A 95 -7.22 -14.78 -6.09
CA ARG A 95 -7.93 -15.98 -5.66
C ARG A 95 -7.41 -16.35 -4.28
N VAL A 96 -8.31 -16.52 -3.32
CA VAL A 96 -7.96 -17.19 -2.07
C VAL A 96 -7.72 -18.65 -2.42
N VAL A 97 -6.48 -19.09 -2.32
CA VAL A 97 -6.19 -20.52 -2.31
C VAL A 97 -6.35 -20.93 -0.86
N GLU A 98 -7.45 -21.61 -0.54
CA GLU A 98 -7.59 -22.24 0.77
C GLU A 98 -6.43 -23.22 0.95
N ALA A 99 -5.76 -23.15 2.10
CA ALA A 99 -4.76 -24.14 2.44
C ALA A 99 -5.48 -25.51 2.52
N PRO A 100 -4.89 -26.58 1.95
CA PRO A 100 -5.52 -27.90 2.03
C PRO A 100 -5.72 -28.24 3.51
N SER A 101 -6.97 -28.56 3.86
CA SER A 101 -7.32 -29.08 5.17
C SER A 101 -6.58 -30.41 5.33
N GLY A 102 -5.55 -30.43 6.18
CA GLY A 102 -4.92 -31.65 6.66
C GLY A 102 -5.74 -32.28 7.78
#